data_AF-A0A080ZU51-F1
#
_entry.id   AF-A0A080ZU51-F1
#
_cell.length_a   1.000
_cell.length_b   1.000
_cell.length_c   1.000
_cell.angle_alpha   90.00
_cell.angle_beta   90.00
_cell.angle_gamma   90.00
#
_symmetry.space_group_name_H-M   'P 1'
#
loop_
_entity.id
_entity.type
_entity.pdbx_description
1 polymer ?
#
loop_
_entity_poly.entity_id
_entity_poly.type
_entity_poly.pdbx_seq_one_letter_code
_entity_poly.pdbx_strand_id
1 'polypeptide(L)'
;MADVRVLFDQVADDYPVMASHLRPTTKIVHTPVFESALVKICNNTKLTASELRAVQRFVVEPTATSDKRKERAASNYASEILRGGKQTRTTGAATVSFHELAKVVPPTSNTWTCMLPANFEMLAFLRVNRDLWNAASLITTE
;
A
#
# COMPACT_ATOMS: atom_id res chain seq x y z
N MET A 1 4.87 -8.81 -11.10
CA MET A 1 5.59 -8.47 -12.35
C MET A 1 4.95 -7.29 -13.09
N ALA A 2 3.62 -7.21 -13.22
CA ALA A 2 2.95 -6.10 -13.89
C ALA A 2 3.22 -4.73 -13.22
N ASP A 3 3.11 -4.64 -11.89
CA ASP A 3 3.31 -3.40 -11.13
C ASP A 3 4.70 -2.77 -11.33
N VAL A 4 5.72 -3.61 -11.53
CA VAL A 4 7.10 -3.16 -11.74
C VAL A 4 7.27 -2.52 -13.12
N ARG A 5 6.61 -3.08 -14.16
CA ARG A 5 6.64 -2.50 -15.51
C ARG A 5 5.97 -1.15 -15.55
N VAL A 6 4.81 -1.02 -14.90
CA VAL A 6 4.08 0.26 -14.79
C VAL A 6 4.96 1.35 -14.15
N LEU A 7 5.72 1.01 -13.11
CA LEU A 7 6.66 1.96 -12.49
C LEU A 7 7.78 2.37 -13.44
N PHE A 8 8.40 1.42 -14.14
CA PHE A 8 9.49 1.71 -15.06
C PHE A 8 9.06 2.49 -16.30
N ASP A 9 7.87 2.18 -16.83
CA ASP A 9 7.30 2.88 -17.98
C ASP A 9 7.01 4.34 -17.61
N GLN A 10 6.40 4.58 -16.44
CA GLN A 10 6.16 5.95 -15.97
C GLN A 10 7.45 6.73 -15.72
N VAL A 11 8.50 6.08 -15.19
CA VAL A 11 9.81 6.74 -15.02
C VAL A 11 10.43 7.08 -16.38
N ALA A 12 10.25 6.24 -17.39
CA ALA A 12 10.74 6.51 -18.73
C ALA A 12 9.98 7.67 -19.40
N ASP A 13 8.68 7.81 -19.12
CA ASP A 13 7.84 8.92 -19.59
C ASP A 13 8.20 10.24 -18.90
N ASP A 14 8.31 10.24 -17.57
CA ASP A 14 8.64 11.43 -16.78
C ASP A 14 10.10 11.88 -17.01
N TYR A 15 11.00 10.93 -17.29
CA TYR A 15 12.42 11.18 -17.52
C TYR A 15 12.92 10.47 -18.80
N PRO A 16 12.74 11.10 -19.98
CA PRO A 16 13.14 10.51 -21.27
C PRO A 16 14.62 10.11 -21.34
N VAL A 17 15.48 10.81 -20.60
CA VAL A 17 16.92 10.49 -20.49
C VAL A 17 17.14 9.08 -19.90
N MET A 18 16.29 8.68 -18.95
CA MET A 18 16.36 7.41 -18.24
C MET A 18 15.88 6.23 -19.10
N ALA A 19 15.05 6.49 -20.11
CA ALA A 19 14.48 5.45 -20.98
C ALA A 19 15.56 4.58 -21.63
N SER A 20 16.70 5.18 -22.03
CA SER A 20 17.83 4.45 -22.61
C SER A 20 18.49 3.48 -21.63
N HIS A 21 18.51 3.81 -20.34
CA HIS A 21 19.11 3.03 -19.26
C HIS A 21 18.19 1.94 -18.71
N LEU A 22 16.88 2.01 -18.97
CA LEU A 22 15.87 1.07 -18.47
C LEU A 22 15.42 0.03 -19.51
N ARG A 23 15.97 0.07 -20.74
CA ARG A 23 15.60 -0.88 -21.80
C ARG A 23 15.95 -2.32 -21.40
N PRO A 24 15.17 -3.33 -21.81
CA PRO A 24 15.48 -4.73 -21.53
C PRO A 24 16.88 -5.18 -22.00
N THR A 25 17.42 -4.52 -23.02
CA THR A 25 18.74 -4.81 -23.62
C THR A 25 19.85 -3.91 -23.09
N THR A 26 19.60 -3.11 -22.05
CA THR A 26 20.59 -2.21 -21.48
C THR A 26 21.73 -3.01 -20.85
N LYS A 27 22.97 -2.55 -21.02
CA LYS A 27 24.12 -3.15 -20.35
C LYS A 27 24.04 -2.77 -18.87
N ILE A 28 23.94 -3.77 -18.00
CA ILE A 28 24.04 -3.55 -16.55
C ILE A 28 25.47 -3.09 -16.27
N VAL A 29 25.61 -1.83 -15.85
CA VAL A 29 26.92 -1.27 -15.49
C VAL A 29 27.25 -1.71 -14.08
N HIS A 30 28.07 -2.76 -13.97
CA HIS A 30 28.56 -3.23 -12.69
C HIS A 30 29.65 -2.31 -12.16
N THR A 31 29.44 -1.74 -10.98
CA THR A 31 30.44 -0.92 -10.29
C THR A 31 30.67 -1.48 -8.90
N PRO A 32 31.59 -2.46 -8.73
CA PRO A 32 31.68 -3.27 -7.51
C PRO A 32 31.97 -2.44 -6.25
N VAL A 33 32.78 -1.38 -6.36
CA VAL A 33 33.08 -0.50 -5.22
C VAL A 33 31.86 0.31 -4.80
N PHE A 34 31.06 0.78 -5.78
CA PHE A 34 29.83 1.53 -5.51
C PHE A 34 28.74 0.61 -4.94
N GLU A 35 28.54 -0.57 -5.53
CA GLU A 35 27.57 -1.57 -5.06
C GLU A 35 27.91 -2.04 -3.63
N SER A 36 29.19 -2.30 -3.36
CA SER A 36 29.65 -2.66 -2.01
C SER A 36 29.43 -1.53 -1.01
N ALA A 37 29.68 -0.28 -1.40
CA ALA A 37 29.40 0.89 -0.57
C ALA A 37 27.92 0.99 -0.20
N LEU A 38 27.01 0.79 -1.16
CA LEU A 38 25.56 0.81 -0.90
C LEU A 38 25.14 -0.29 0.08
N VAL A 39 25.65 -1.51 -0.09
CA VAL A 39 25.38 -2.62 0.84
C VAL A 39 25.87 -2.28 2.25
N LYS A 40 27.06 -1.67 2.37
CA LYS A 40 27.61 -1.25 3.66
C LYS A 40 26.80 -0.16 4.33
N ILE A 41 26.25 0.79 3.56
CA ILE A 41 25.33 1.83 4.04
C ILE A 41 24.06 1.19 4.60
N CYS A 42 23.42 0.27 3.85
CA CYS A 42 22.22 -0.43 4.32
C CYS A 42 22.46 -1.22 5.61
N ASN A 43 23.65 -1.81 5.77
CA ASN A 43 24.02 -2.56 6.95
C ASN A 43 24.58 -1.69 8.09
N ASN A 44 24.60 -0.35 7.96
CA ASN A 44 25.18 0.59 8.92
C ASN A 44 26.63 0.28 9.30
N THR A 45 27.42 -0.20 8.34
CA THR A 45 28.83 -0.54 8.52
C THR A 45 29.73 0.61 8.05
N LYS A 46 30.99 0.63 8.52
CA LYS A 46 31.96 1.67 8.14
C LYS A 46 32.37 1.53 6.68
N LEU A 47 32.33 2.63 5.94
CA LEU A 47 32.81 2.71 4.56
C LEU A 47 34.32 2.94 4.52
N THR A 48 34.97 2.36 3.51
CA THR A 48 36.37 2.65 3.16
C THR A 48 36.48 3.97 2.39
N ALA A 49 37.70 4.54 2.29
CA ALA A 49 37.92 5.79 1.59
C ALA A 49 37.57 5.74 0.09
N SER A 50 37.75 4.59 -0.57
CA SER A 50 37.36 4.37 -1.97
C SER A 50 35.84 4.32 -2.12
N GLU A 51 35.15 3.64 -1.21
CA GLU A 51 33.68 3.57 -1.17
C GLU A 51 33.05 4.93 -0.91
N LEU A 52 33.60 5.70 0.05
CA LEU A 52 33.11 7.04 0.36
C LEU A 52 33.20 7.98 -0.83
N ARG A 53 34.29 7.92 -1.61
CA ARG A 53 34.43 8.67 -2.87
C ARG A 53 33.40 8.24 -3.91
N ALA A 54 33.09 6.94 -4.00
CA ALA A 54 32.12 6.42 -4.95
C ALA A 54 30.69 6.89 -4.66
N VAL A 55 30.33 7.07 -3.38
CA VAL A 55 29.00 7.54 -2.97
C VAL A 55 28.94 9.05 -2.68
N GLN A 56 30.06 9.78 -2.83
CA GLN A 56 30.17 11.19 -2.46
C GLN A 56 29.09 12.07 -3.11
N ARG A 57 28.68 11.75 -4.34
CA ARG A 57 27.63 12.48 -5.09
C ARG A 57 26.22 12.33 -4.48
N PHE A 58 26.03 11.37 -3.58
CA PHE A 58 24.77 11.10 -2.89
C PHE A 58 24.76 11.61 -1.45
N VAL A 59 25.83 12.23 -0.98
CA VAL A 59 25.88 12.84 0.35
C VAL A 59 25.01 14.08 0.35
N VAL A 60 23.97 14.06 1.18
CA VAL A 60 23.15 15.23 1.48
C VAL A 60 23.71 15.85 2.75
N GLU A 61 24.23 17.07 2.66
CA GLU A 61 24.66 17.82 3.85
C GLU A 61 23.48 17.96 4.82
N PRO A 62 23.62 17.62 6.11
CA PRO A 62 22.54 17.83 7.07
C PRO A 62 22.37 19.33 7.27
N THR A 63 21.42 19.93 6.56
CA THR A 63 21.01 21.30 6.83
C THR A 63 20.38 21.33 8.22
N ALA A 64 21.13 21.86 9.18
CA ALA A 64 20.64 22.19 10.49
C ALA A 64 19.71 23.41 10.41
N THR A 65 18.45 23.23 10.01
CA THR A 65 17.36 24.17 10.33
C THR A 65 15.99 23.49 10.29
N SER A 66 15.31 23.60 11.43
CA SER A 66 13.87 23.81 11.63
C SER A 66 13.05 24.01 10.35
N ASP A 67 12.02 23.21 10.13
CA ASP A 67 10.65 23.57 10.51
C ASP A 67 9.68 22.54 9.99
N LYS A 68 8.75 22.12 10.85
CA LYS A 68 7.53 21.35 10.56
C LYS A 68 7.44 20.84 9.12
N ARG A 69 8.21 19.79 8.78
CA ARG A 69 7.77 18.88 7.73
C ARG A 69 6.53 18.24 8.32
N LYS A 70 5.38 18.88 8.07
CA LYS A 70 4.08 18.22 8.10
C LYS A 70 4.41 16.86 7.50
N GLU A 71 4.26 15.83 8.33
CA GLU A 71 4.11 14.47 7.90
C GLU A 71 2.87 14.49 7.00
N ARG A 72 3.03 15.06 5.79
CA ARG A 72 2.26 14.66 4.66
C ARG A 72 2.55 13.17 4.69
N ALA A 73 1.52 12.39 4.92
CA ALA A 73 1.41 11.11 4.23
C ALA A 73 1.61 11.42 2.74
N ALA A 74 2.86 11.68 2.36
CA ALA A 74 3.28 12.02 1.03
C ALA A 74 3.31 10.67 0.39
N SER A 75 2.25 10.36 -0.35
CA SER A 75 2.23 9.21 -1.23
C SER A 75 3.58 9.16 -1.93
N ASN A 76 4.35 8.11 -1.63
CA ASN A 76 5.62 7.90 -2.30
C ASN A 76 5.35 7.85 -3.80
N TYR A 77 6.26 8.33 -4.64
CA TYR A 77 6.10 8.38 -6.10
C TYR A 77 5.57 7.04 -6.66
N ALA A 78 6.12 5.92 -6.16
CA ALA A 78 5.61 4.59 -6.50
C ALA A 78 4.15 4.34 -6.09
N SER A 79 3.75 4.79 -4.90
CA SER A 79 2.36 4.72 -4.42
C SER A 79 1.41 5.55 -5.29
N GLU A 80 1.85 6.68 -5.83
CA GLU A 80 1.03 7.52 -6.72
C GLU A 80 0.78 6.83 -8.06
N ILE A 81 1.82 6.25 -8.65
CA ILE A 81 1.73 5.53 -9.93
C ILE A 81 0.83 4.29 -9.80
N LEU A 82 1.05 3.50 -8.75
CA LEU A 82 0.28 2.27 -8.53
C LEU A 82 -1.19 2.57 -8.20
N ARG A 83 -1.48 3.69 -7.51
CA ARG A 83 -2.84 4.16 -7.25
C ARG A 83 -3.48 4.81 -8.48
N GLY A 84 -2.69 5.36 -9.40
CA GLY A 84 -3.17 5.82 -10.71
C GLY A 84 -3.73 4.67 -11.56
N GLY A 85 -3.07 3.51 -11.53
CA GLY A 85 -3.51 2.30 -12.26
C GLY A 85 -4.64 1.52 -11.60
N LYS A 86 -4.79 1.63 -10.27
CA LYS A 86 -5.96 1.17 -9.52
C LYS A 86 -6.58 2.36 -8.82
N GLN A 87 -7.56 2.99 -9.48
CA GLN A 87 -8.70 3.58 -8.79
C GLN A 87 -9.38 2.47 -7.97
N THR A 88 -8.80 2.13 -6.81
CA THR A 88 -9.57 1.59 -5.70
C THR A 88 -10.64 2.65 -5.47
N ARG A 89 -11.89 2.26 -5.70
CA ARG A 89 -13.10 3.06 -5.49
C ARG A 89 -13.28 3.42 -4.01
N THR A 90 -12.34 4.19 -3.48
CA THR A 90 -12.43 4.88 -2.19
C THR A 90 -12.38 6.38 -2.42
N THR A 91 -12.82 6.85 -3.57
CA THR A 91 -13.28 8.22 -3.74
C THR A 91 -14.68 8.31 -3.13
N GLY A 92 -14.73 8.80 -1.90
CA GLY A 92 -15.97 9.11 -1.20
C GLY A 92 -16.25 8.21 0.00
N ALA A 93 -15.37 8.19 0.99
CA ALA A 93 -15.86 8.07 2.37
C ALA A 93 -16.60 9.39 2.69
N ALA A 94 -17.77 9.58 2.09
CA ALA A 94 -18.76 10.46 2.65
C ALA A 94 -18.99 9.96 4.08
N THR A 95 -19.01 10.88 5.03
CA THR A 95 -19.50 10.64 6.38
C THR A 95 -20.99 10.31 6.31
N VAL A 96 -21.31 9.11 5.80
CA VAL A 96 -22.65 8.57 5.78
C VAL A 96 -22.80 7.85 7.11
N SER A 97 -23.66 8.39 7.96
CA SER A 97 -24.09 7.70 9.17
C SER A 97 -24.89 6.46 8.76
N PHE A 98 -24.25 5.30 8.78
CA PHE A 98 -24.93 4.04 8.55
C PHE A 98 -25.73 3.64 9.80
N HIS A 99 -26.89 3.03 9.58
CA HIS A 99 -27.71 2.47 10.65
C HIS A 99 -26.91 1.45 11.46
N GLU A 100 -27.10 1.37 12.79
CA GLU A 100 -26.31 0.50 13.69
C GLU A 100 -26.25 -0.97 13.25
N LEU A 101 -27.30 -1.43 12.55
CA LEU A 101 -27.35 -2.78 11.95
C LEU A 101 -26.23 -3.04 10.92
N ALA A 102 -25.66 -2.01 10.31
CA ALA A 102 -24.51 -2.18 9.40
C ALA A 102 -23.22 -2.56 10.16
N LYS A 103 -23.10 -2.23 11.45
CA LYS A 103 -21.91 -2.51 12.26
C LYS A 103 -21.83 -3.95 12.78
N VAL A 104 -22.95 -4.68 12.79
CA VAL A 104 -23.00 -6.09 13.22
C VAL A 104 -22.61 -7.08 12.11
N VAL A 105 -22.34 -6.57 10.90
CA VAL A 105 -21.91 -7.37 9.75
C VAL A 105 -20.37 -7.50 9.76
N PRO A 106 -19.81 -8.72 9.90
CA PRO A 106 -18.37 -8.90 9.97
C PRO A 106 -17.69 -8.56 8.62
N PRO A 107 -16.47 -7.98 8.62
CA PRO A 107 -15.80 -7.45 7.43
C PRO A 107 -15.34 -8.49 6.39
N THR A 108 -15.62 -9.79 6.60
CA THR A 108 -15.08 -10.88 5.78
C THR A 108 -16.06 -11.56 4.84
N SER A 109 -17.32 -11.11 4.69
CA SER A 109 -18.17 -11.67 3.63
C SER A 109 -17.82 -11.00 2.30
N ASN A 110 -16.69 -11.41 1.74
CA ASN A 110 -16.40 -11.33 0.32
C ASN A 110 -17.40 -12.19 -0.50
N THR A 111 -18.68 -11.83 -0.44
CA THR A 111 -19.81 -12.35 -1.24
C THR A 111 -20.95 -11.32 -1.36
N TRP A 112 -20.77 -10.08 -0.89
CA TRP A 112 -21.82 -9.05 -0.92
C TRP A 112 -22.19 -8.51 -2.29
N THR A 113 -21.57 -8.95 -3.38
CA THR A 113 -22.07 -8.65 -4.73
C THR A 113 -23.31 -9.46 -5.11
N CYS A 114 -23.66 -10.49 -4.32
CA CYS A 114 -24.78 -11.40 -4.60
C CYS A 114 -25.90 -11.37 -3.55
N MET A 115 -25.84 -10.44 -2.59
CA MET A 115 -26.78 -10.40 -1.48
C MET A 115 -27.92 -9.41 -1.79
N LEU A 116 -29.11 -9.91 -2.10
CA LEU A 116 -30.29 -9.05 -2.28
C LEU A 116 -30.64 -8.33 -0.96
N PRO A 117 -31.19 -7.11 -1.02
CA PRO A 117 -31.61 -6.36 0.18
C PRO A 117 -32.51 -7.16 1.14
N ALA A 118 -33.39 -8.02 0.59
CA ALA A 118 -34.25 -8.90 1.40
C ALA A 118 -33.45 -9.93 2.23
N ASN A 119 -32.35 -10.46 1.68
CA ASN A 119 -31.48 -11.39 2.40
C ASN A 119 -30.69 -10.68 3.50
N PHE A 120 -30.38 -9.39 3.31
CA PHE A 120 -29.75 -8.55 4.33
C PHE A 120 -30.66 -8.32 5.52
N GLU A 121 -31.91 -7.92 5.28
CA GLU A 121 -32.88 -7.67 6.34
C GLU A 121 -33.13 -8.92 7.19
N MET A 122 -33.30 -10.08 6.54
CA MET A 122 -33.47 -11.35 7.23
C MET A 122 -32.25 -11.75 8.07
N LEU A 123 -31.03 -11.62 7.53
CA LEU A 123 -29.80 -11.93 8.27
C LEU A 123 -29.56 -10.96 9.43
N ALA A 124 -29.86 -9.68 9.26
CA ALA A 124 -29.79 -8.69 10.32
C ALA A 124 -30.83 -8.99 11.42
N PHE A 125 -32.07 -9.30 11.04
CA PHE A 125 -33.13 -9.68 11.96
C PHE A 125 -32.75 -10.90 12.81
N LEU A 126 -32.29 -11.98 12.17
CA LEU A 126 -31.87 -13.20 12.88
C LEU A 126 -30.68 -12.94 13.81
N ARG A 127 -29.77 -12.05 13.43
CA ARG A 127 -28.57 -11.74 14.22
C ARG A 127 -28.88 -10.87 15.45
N VAL A 128 -29.74 -9.87 15.30
CA VAL A 128 -30.18 -9.03 16.44
C VAL A 128 -31.00 -9.83 17.43
N ASN A 129 -31.83 -10.75 16.93
CA ASN A 129 -32.68 -11.58 17.75
C ASN A 129 -32.03 -12.92 18.13
N ARG A 130 -30.70 -13.05 18.03
CA ARG A 130 -29.99 -14.33 18.23
C ARG A 130 -30.35 -15.01 19.55
N ASP A 131 -30.62 -14.23 20.59
CA ASP A 131 -30.96 -14.71 21.92
C ASP A 131 -32.32 -15.43 21.96
N LEU A 132 -33.24 -15.11 21.04
CA LEU A 132 -34.55 -15.74 20.90
C LEU A 132 -34.50 -17.07 20.12
N TRP A 133 -33.41 -17.35 19.41
CA TRP A 133 -33.25 -18.55 18.56
C TRP A 133 -32.01 -19.36 18.95
N ASN A 134 -31.53 -19.20 20.19
CA ASN A 134 -30.39 -19.95 20.70
C ASN A 134 -30.78 -21.45 20.85
N ALA A 135 -29.80 -22.35 20.82
CA ALA A 135 -30.07 -23.79 20.94
C ALA A 135 -30.73 -24.20 22.28
N ALA A 136 -30.79 -23.29 23.27
CA ALA A 136 -31.49 -23.53 24.53
C ALA A 136 -33.02 -23.51 24.36
N SER A 137 -33.55 -22.80 23.35
CA SER A 137 -34.98 -22.82 23.00
C SER A 137 -35.46 -24.15 22.38
N LEU A 138 -34.54 -24.98 21.87
CA LEU A 138 -34.83 -26.32 21.34
C LEU A 138 -34.82 -27.42 22.40
N ILE A 139 -34.43 -27.10 23.65
CA ILE A 139 -34.44 -28.03 24.79
C ILE A 139 -35.75 -27.84 25.59
N THR A 140 -36.89 -27.81 24.91
CA THR A 140 -38.16 -28.08 25.57
C THR A 140 -38.33 -29.60 25.53
N THR A 141 -37.85 -30.27 26.56
CA THR A 141 -38.18 -31.66 26.86
C THR A 141 -39.69 -31.77 27.11
N GLU A 142 -40.37 -32.64 26.36
CA GLU A 142 -41.61 -33.29 26.79
C GLU A 142 -41.41 -34.07 28.10
#